data_AF-A5N6E1-F1
#
_entry.id   AF-A5N6E1-F1
#
_cell.length_a   1.000
_cell.length_b   1.000
_cell.length_c   1.000
_cell.angle_alpha   90.00
_cell.angle_beta   90.00
_cell.angle_gamma   90.00
#
_symmetry.space_group_name_H-M   'P 1'
#
loop_
_entity.id
_entity.type
_entity.pdbx_description
1 polymer ?
#
loop_
_entity_poly.entity_id
_entity_poly.type
_entity_poly.pdbx_seq_one_letter_code
_entity_poly.pdbx_strand_id
1 'polypeptide(L)'
;MFCYNCKIEVSDNAVFCHKCGARLKREDTEINSNSDTIQVYKINEILKNTVENSQVKTLPPIKTTSKKNNSNKNGNKIYSKFSFYKNKNIMLPLVSTILMTFITIGYYFYEITVSKNVEKNRVDAENMALKGNISEAYAKVDKALSLRPNNKTLQADKEFLQDGENINSHINIVDNYIKKKNYIQAFNELDKANDLIYNKQGAFYSLLNKTIENKRMAVTVIQIKSEMNNESSIDDLADLLTKISNYTIQEAKDTANELRNRISSVAYDTANEYLKKNNFTSALDTINKGITYNPKDEKLLNFKETIVAKKNSFEKAEQNRIQQALTSAATEDKNNKTNAVEVTSTSTNINKYGDFVIKGTVKNIATKPIGSIKIYYDIFDSNNKNLGSGSTYVYPNYLDVGATGKFENTEYNMLKGHHIKITNITWFLQ
;
A
#
# COMPACT_ATOMS: atom_id res chain seq x y z
N MET A 1 56.12 -1.13 -7.41
CA MET A 1 55.05 -2.07 -6.97
C MET A 1 54.13 -2.44 -8.13
N PHE A 2 53.28 -3.48 -8.05
CA PHE A 2 52.28 -3.80 -9.09
C PHE A 2 50.86 -3.58 -8.59
N CYS A 3 49.96 -3.10 -9.45
CA CYS A 3 48.54 -2.96 -9.10
C CYS A 3 47.85 -4.33 -9.00
N TYR A 4 47.20 -4.65 -7.88
CA TYR A 4 46.49 -5.92 -7.72
C TYR A 4 45.28 -6.08 -8.64
N ASN A 5 44.69 -4.98 -9.13
CA ASN A 5 43.50 -5.02 -9.98
C ASN A 5 43.84 -5.20 -11.46
N CYS A 6 44.85 -4.48 -11.98
CA CYS A 6 45.19 -4.51 -13.41
C CYS A 6 46.63 -4.98 -13.74
N LYS A 7 47.40 -5.40 -12.73
CA LYS A 7 48.75 -6.00 -12.83
C LYS A 7 49.82 -5.14 -13.51
N ILE A 8 49.59 -3.84 -13.68
CA ILE A 8 50.60 -2.92 -14.23
C ILE A 8 51.57 -2.44 -13.17
N GLU A 9 52.81 -2.18 -13.56
CA GLU A 9 53.83 -1.59 -12.70
C GLU A 9 53.47 -0.15 -12.34
N VAL A 10 53.60 0.18 -11.07
CA VAL A 10 53.24 1.48 -10.48
C VAL A 10 54.36 1.97 -9.57
N SER A 11 54.58 3.29 -9.60
CA SER A 11 55.56 3.97 -8.76
C SER A 11 55.38 3.62 -7.27
N ASP A 12 56.49 3.43 -6.54
CA ASP A 12 56.48 2.96 -5.15
C ASP A 12 55.79 3.92 -4.16
N ASN A 13 55.53 5.16 -4.58
CA ASN A 13 54.80 6.17 -3.80
C ASN A 13 53.35 6.39 -4.26
N ALA A 14 52.85 5.63 -5.24
CA ALA A 14 51.51 5.80 -5.80
C ALA A 14 50.42 5.27 -4.85
N VAL A 15 49.46 6.12 -4.48
CA VAL A 15 48.29 5.75 -3.64
C VAL A 15 47.19 5.08 -4.47
N PHE A 16 47.12 5.37 -5.77
CA PHE A 16 46.15 4.81 -6.71
C PHE A 16 46.83 4.39 -8.01
N CYS A 17 46.29 3.38 -8.68
CA CYS A 17 46.76 2.95 -9.99
C CYS A 17 46.37 3.97 -11.06
N HIS A 18 47.36 4.51 -11.76
CA HIS A 18 47.17 5.48 -12.85
C HIS A 18 46.36 4.94 -14.05
N LYS A 19 46.20 3.61 -14.16
CA LYS A 19 45.48 2.98 -15.27
C LYS A 19 44.02 2.62 -14.94
N CYS A 20 43.76 2.11 -13.73
CA CYS A 20 42.41 1.63 -13.37
C CYS A 20 41.81 2.28 -12.12
N GLY A 21 42.51 3.25 -11.51
CA GLY A 21 42.03 3.98 -10.33
C GLY A 21 42.01 3.18 -9.02
N ALA A 22 42.42 1.91 -9.01
CA ALA A 22 42.41 1.08 -7.80
C ALA A 22 43.40 1.61 -6.74
N ARG A 23 42.96 1.72 -5.48
CA ARG A 23 43.77 2.20 -4.34
C ARG A 23 44.79 1.13 -3.93
N LEU A 24 46.07 1.50 -3.84
CA LEU A 24 47.22 0.59 -3.73
C LEU A 24 47.74 0.36 -2.29
N LYS A 25 47.27 1.13 -1.30
CA LYS A 25 47.58 0.95 0.13
C LYS A 25 46.39 0.41 0.91
N ARG A 26 46.58 -0.70 1.65
CA ARG A 26 45.68 -1.23 2.67
C ARG A 26 46.01 -0.57 4.02
N GLU A 27 45.03 0.04 4.66
CA GLU A 27 44.97 0.13 6.11
C GLU A 27 44.00 -0.97 6.55
N ASP A 28 44.48 -1.85 7.42
CA ASP A 28 43.71 -2.95 7.99
C ASP A 28 42.71 -2.38 9.00
N THR A 29 41.42 -2.46 8.71
CA THR A 29 40.40 -2.62 9.77
C THR A 29 39.16 -3.30 9.22
N GLU A 30 38.75 -4.33 9.93
CA GLU A 30 37.67 -5.25 9.62
C GLU A 30 36.27 -4.61 9.67
N ILE A 31 35.36 -5.31 9.00
CA ILE A 31 33.94 -5.05 8.77
C ILE A 31 33.15 -4.92 10.09
N ASN A 32 32.21 -3.97 10.18
CA ASN A 32 30.87 -4.32 10.65
C ASN A 32 29.75 -3.38 10.19
N SER A 33 28.64 -4.05 9.93
CA SER A 33 27.34 -3.62 9.38
C SER A 33 26.46 -2.85 10.36
N ASN A 34 25.55 -2.07 9.75
CA ASN A 34 24.28 -1.51 10.26
C ASN A 34 24.29 -0.28 11.18
N SER A 35 23.40 0.65 10.79
CA SER A 35 22.82 1.80 11.52
C SER A 35 23.84 2.89 11.91
N ASP A 36 23.61 4.19 11.75
CA ASP A 36 22.38 4.98 11.78
C ASP A 36 22.54 6.27 10.99
N THR A 37 21.45 6.65 10.33
CA THR A 37 20.87 8.01 10.28
C THR A 37 21.69 9.12 10.96
N ILE A 38 22.55 9.82 10.21
CA ILE A 38 23.13 11.08 10.68
C ILE A 38 22.26 12.25 10.22
N GLN A 39 21.60 12.85 11.21
CA GLN A 39 20.75 14.02 11.10
C GLN A 39 21.50 15.22 10.53
N VAL A 40 21.03 15.71 9.39
CA VAL A 40 21.55 16.87 8.64
C VAL A 40 21.36 18.20 9.38
N TYR A 41 20.69 18.23 10.54
CA TYR A 41 20.33 19.48 11.21
C TYR A 41 21.29 19.99 12.31
N LYS A 42 22.37 19.27 12.68
CA LYS A 42 23.31 19.70 13.72
C LYS A 42 24.65 20.28 13.24
N ILE A 43 24.95 20.24 11.94
CA ILE A 43 26.23 20.73 11.40
C ILE A 43 26.22 22.26 11.20
N ASN A 44 25.05 22.86 10.97
CA ASN A 44 24.94 24.31 10.73
C ASN A 44 25.10 25.16 12.00
N GLU A 45 24.86 24.62 13.20
CA GLU A 45 25.06 25.35 14.45
C GLU A 45 26.53 25.37 14.90
N ILE A 46 27.26 24.28 14.68
CA ILE A 46 28.68 24.15 15.06
C ILE A 46 29.58 25.03 14.17
N LEU A 47 29.21 25.22 12.90
CA LEU A 47 29.93 26.09 11.96
C LEU A 47 29.67 27.59 12.19
N LYS A 48 28.51 27.97 12.75
CA LYS A 48 28.18 29.38 13.01
C LYS A 48 28.96 29.96 14.20
N ASN A 49 29.23 29.15 15.22
CA ASN A 49 29.96 29.59 16.41
C ASN A 49 31.49 29.57 16.26
N THR A 50 32.03 28.95 15.20
CA THR A 50 33.48 28.88 14.97
C THR A 50 34.03 30.08 14.17
N VAL A 51 33.15 30.88 13.54
CA VAL A 51 33.54 32.01 12.68
C VAL A 51 33.55 33.36 13.43
N GLU A 52 32.95 33.46 14.62
CA GLU A 52 32.94 34.71 15.40
C GLU A 52 34.13 34.89 16.37
N ASN A 53 34.96 33.87 16.59
CA ASN A 53 36.09 33.94 17.54
C ASN A 53 37.43 33.57 16.89
N SER A 54 38.00 34.47 16.10
CA SER A 54 39.44 34.47 15.78
C SER A 54 39.88 35.83 15.19
N GLN A 55 39.88 36.88 16.02
CA GLN A 55 40.71 38.05 15.77
C GLN A 55 41.94 38.04 16.70
N VAL A 56 43.11 38.11 16.07
CA VAL A 56 44.37 38.74 16.48
C VAL A 56 44.99 38.34 17.83
N LYS A 57 46.16 37.67 17.76
CA LYS A 57 47.24 37.83 18.75
C LYS A 57 48.61 37.87 18.07
N THR A 58 49.24 39.03 18.12
CA THR A 58 50.65 39.33 17.81
C THR A 58 51.59 38.95 18.97
N LEU A 59 52.91 38.90 18.66
CA LEU A 59 54.13 38.96 19.51
C LEU A 59 54.87 37.62 19.77
N PRO A 60 56.19 37.60 20.11
CA PRO A 60 57.32 38.54 19.87
C PRO A 60 58.60 37.79 19.33
N PRO A 61 59.78 38.44 19.15
CA PRO A 61 60.93 37.82 18.50
C PRO A 61 61.84 37.06 19.48
N ILE A 62 62.44 35.96 19.03
CA ILE A 62 63.41 35.17 19.82
C ILE A 62 64.81 35.31 19.20
N LYS A 63 65.69 35.95 19.97
CA LYS A 63 67.14 35.72 19.93
C LYS A 63 67.44 34.42 20.68
N THR A 64 68.35 33.58 20.17
CA THR A 64 69.35 32.94 21.04
C THR A 64 70.55 32.43 20.26
N THR A 65 71.70 32.79 20.82
CA THR A 65 73.08 32.35 20.61
C THR A 65 73.31 30.85 20.88
N SER A 66 74.34 30.27 20.24
CA SER A 66 75.20 29.27 20.90
C SER A 66 76.61 29.21 20.29
N LYS A 67 77.60 29.14 21.19
CA LYS A 67 79.06 29.05 21.02
C LYS A 67 79.55 27.60 20.96
N LYS A 68 80.69 27.37 20.27
CA LYS A 68 81.87 26.55 20.69
C LYS A 68 82.98 26.72 19.62
N ASN A 69 84.08 27.42 19.88
CA ASN A 69 85.33 27.12 20.62
C ASN A 69 86.44 26.39 19.81
N ASN A 70 87.49 27.18 19.49
CA ASN A 70 88.96 26.97 19.54
C ASN A 70 89.64 25.74 18.88
N SER A 71 90.56 25.97 17.93
CA SER A 71 92.00 26.25 18.22
C SER A 71 92.89 26.30 16.96
N ASN A 72 93.73 27.34 16.88
CA ASN A 72 95.08 27.45 16.29
C ASN A 72 95.44 26.78 14.93
N LYS A 73 95.87 27.61 13.96
CA LYS A 73 97.31 27.81 13.64
C LYS A 73 97.53 28.89 12.58
N ASN A 74 98.58 29.67 12.80
CA ASN A 74 99.14 30.69 11.91
C ASN A 74 99.52 30.15 10.53
N GLY A 75 99.33 30.98 9.50
CA GLY A 75 99.87 30.76 8.16
C GLY A 75 99.63 31.99 7.29
N ASN A 76 100.60 32.90 7.26
CA ASN A 76 100.69 33.96 6.25
C ASN A 76 100.52 33.36 4.85
N LYS A 77 99.60 33.89 4.04
CA LYS A 77 99.73 33.95 2.57
C LYS A 77 98.73 34.95 1.97
N ILE A 78 99.32 35.91 1.30
CA ILE A 78 98.74 36.95 0.44
C ILE A 78 97.86 36.30 -0.63
N TYR A 79 96.60 36.73 -0.76
CA TYR A 79 95.82 36.58 -1.99
C TYR A 79 94.99 37.85 -2.26
N SER A 80 95.04 38.24 -3.52
CA SER A 80 94.67 39.52 -4.13
C SER A 80 93.20 39.92 -3.97
N LYS A 81 92.96 41.20 -3.68
CA LYS A 81 91.70 41.90 -4.01
C LYS A 81 91.47 41.81 -5.51
N PHE A 82 90.51 40.99 -5.95
CA PHE A 82 89.99 41.08 -7.31
C PHE A 82 89.09 42.32 -7.40
N SER A 83 89.62 43.41 -7.95
CA SER A 83 88.86 44.62 -8.25
C SER A 83 88.01 44.43 -9.51
N PHE A 84 86.77 43.97 -9.37
CA PHE A 84 85.83 43.80 -10.51
C PHE A 84 85.23 45.11 -11.03
N TYR A 85 85.45 46.25 -10.36
CA TYR A 85 84.86 47.55 -10.72
C TYR A 85 85.81 48.43 -11.54
N LYS A 86 86.35 47.92 -12.65
CA LYS A 86 87.02 48.77 -13.65
C LYS A 86 86.97 48.24 -15.08
N ASN A 87 85.91 47.49 -15.42
CA ASN A 87 85.62 47.13 -16.81
C ASN A 87 84.14 47.44 -17.11
N LYS A 88 83.88 48.59 -17.76
CA LYS A 88 82.52 49.02 -18.17
C LYS A 88 81.81 47.98 -19.05
N ASN A 89 82.55 47.04 -19.63
CA ASN A 89 82.03 45.98 -20.48
C ASN A 89 81.50 44.73 -19.72
N ILE A 90 81.71 44.63 -18.39
CA ILE A 90 81.24 43.50 -17.55
C ILE A 90 80.00 43.86 -16.70
N MET A 91 79.75 45.15 -16.42
CA MET A 91 78.60 45.56 -15.61
C MET A 91 77.27 45.38 -16.36
N LEU A 92 77.26 45.61 -17.68
CA LEU A 92 76.07 45.47 -18.53
C LEU A 92 75.49 44.03 -18.52
N PRO A 93 76.28 42.95 -18.74
CA PRO A 93 75.74 41.59 -18.66
C PRO A 93 75.26 41.21 -17.25
N LEU A 94 75.87 41.74 -16.18
CA LEU A 94 75.52 41.40 -14.79
C LEU A 94 74.18 42.00 -14.35
N VAL A 95 73.86 43.23 -14.78
CA VAL A 95 72.54 43.83 -14.54
C VAL A 95 71.46 43.10 -15.35
N SER A 96 71.78 42.69 -16.59
CA SER A 96 70.83 41.95 -17.44
C SER A 96 70.47 40.57 -16.87
N THR A 97 71.43 39.85 -16.28
CA THR A 97 71.18 38.56 -15.64
C THR A 97 70.35 38.71 -14.37
N ILE A 98 70.61 39.73 -13.54
CA ILE A 98 69.81 40.03 -12.35
C ILE A 98 68.35 40.34 -12.74
N LEU A 99 68.14 41.20 -13.75
CA LEU A 99 66.80 41.52 -14.24
C LEU A 99 66.08 40.27 -14.77
N MET A 100 66.77 39.44 -15.54
CA MET A 100 66.22 38.18 -16.05
C MET A 100 65.87 37.23 -14.90
N THR A 101 66.69 37.12 -13.84
CA THR A 101 66.36 36.29 -12.67
C THR A 101 65.15 36.80 -11.90
N PHE A 102 64.96 38.11 -11.76
CA PHE A 102 63.75 38.65 -11.12
C PHE A 102 62.50 38.39 -11.96
N ILE A 103 62.60 38.51 -13.29
CA ILE A 103 61.49 38.19 -14.21
C ILE A 103 61.13 36.70 -14.13
N THR A 104 62.11 35.79 -14.13
CA THR A 104 61.84 34.36 -14.02
C THR A 104 61.27 33.96 -12.66
N ILE A 105 61.75 34.55 -11.55
CA ILE A 105 61.19 34.34 -10.22
C ILE A 105 59.74 34.86 -10.15
N GLY A 106 59.48 36.06 -10.66
CA GLY A 106 58.13 36.63 -10.72
C GLY A 106 57.18 35.75 -11.53
N TYR A 107 57.64 35.28 -12.69
CA TYR A 107 56.90 34.33 -13.53
C TYR A 107 56.63 33.01 -12.80
N TYR A 108 57.60 32.47 -12.06
CA TYR A 108 57.44 31.24 -11.27
C TYR A 108 56.39 31.39 -10.16
N PHE A 109 56.38 32.52 -9.42
CA PHE A 109 55.35 32.78 -8.42
C PHE A 109 53.96 32.96 -9.02
N TYR A 110 53.87 33.61 -10.18
CA TYR A 110 52.63 33.71 -10.95
C TYR A 110 52.12 32.32 -11.35
N GLU A 111 52.98 31.47 -11.91
CA GLU A 111 52.66 30.09 -12.29
C GLU A 111 52.15 29.24 -11.11
N ILE A 112 52.78 29.35 -9.93
CA ILE A 112 52.31 28.69 -8.71
C ILE A 112 50.92 29.19 -8.31
N THR A 113 50.71 30.50 -8.34
CA THR A 113 49.45 31.12 -7.91
C THR A 113 48.30 30.73 -8.84
N VAL A 114 48.53 30.78 -10.15
CA VAL A 114 47.55 30.33 -11.15
C VAL A 114 47.26 28.85 -10.99
N SER A 115 48.29 28.01 -10.83
CA SER A 115 48.11 26.56 -10.66
C SER A 115 47.31 26.22 -9.40
N LYS A 116 47.57 26.88 -8.27
CA LYS A 116 46.78 26.73 -7.03
C LYS A 116 45.33 27.15 -7.23
N ASN A 117 45.08 28.27 -7.91
CA ASN A 117 43.72 28.74 -8.16
C ASN A 117 42.96 27.81 -9.10
N VAL A 118 43.61 27.31 -10.14
CA VAL A 118 43.05 26.33 -11.08
C VAL A 118 42.64 25.05 -10.35
N GLU A 119 43.55 24.49 -9.55
CA GLU A 119 43.28 23.26 -8.80
C GLU A 119 42.17 23.45 -7.76
N LYS A 120 42.16 24.60 -7.08
CA LYS A 120 41.06 24.94 -6.15
C LYS A 120 39.72 24.97 -6.87
N ASN A 121 39.60 25.64 -8.01
CA ASN A 121 38.34 25.69 -8.76
C ASN A 121 37.94 24.29 -9.27
N ARG A 122 38.90 23.44 -9.66
CA ARG A 122 38.63 22.05 -10.07
C ARG A 122 38.03 21.23 -8.92
N VAL A 123 38.66 21.26 -7.75
CA VAL A 123 38.18 20.53 -6.56
C VAL A 123 36.83 21.07 -6.07
N ASP A 124 36.64 22.39 -6.09
CA ASP A 124 35.35 23.00 -5.76
C ASP A 124 34.26 22.54 -6.75
N ALA A 125 34.56 22.50 -8.05
CA ALA A 125 33.64 22.01 -9.07
C ALA A 125 33.27 20.54 -8.89
N GLU A 126 34.25 19.68 -8.63
CA GLU A 126 34.03 18.25 -8.38
C GLU A 126 33.09 18.03 -7.19
N ASN A 127 33.34 18.74 -6.08
CA ASN A 127 32.48 18.68 -4.90
C ASN A 127 31.06 19.22 -5.16
N MET A 128 30.91 20.25 -5.98
CA MET A 128 29.60 20.78 -6.39
C MET A 128 28.86 19.78 -7.28
N ALA A 129 29.56 19.17 -8.24
CA ALA A 129 29.00 18.19 -9.16
C ALA A 129 28.48 16.93 -8.43
N LEU A 130 29.26 16.42 -7.47
CA LEU A 130 28.87 15.28 -6.63
C LEU A 130 27.71 15.58 -5.67
N LYS A 131 27.37 16.85 -5.48
CA LYS A 131 26.18 17.29 -4.74
C LYS A 131 24.98 17.57 -5.65
N GLY A 132 25.15 17.47 -6.98
CA GLY A 132 24.12 17.76 -7.97
C GLY A 132 24.08 19.22 -8.44
N ASN A 133 24.97 20.09 -7.96
CA ASN A 133 25.05 21.49 -8.37
C ASN A 133 25.83 21.63 -9.70
N ILE A 134 25.30 21.05 -10.78
CA ILE A 134 26.01 20.92 -12.07
C ILE A 134 26.36 22.29 -12.67
N SER A 135 25.42 23.24 -12.71
CA SER A 135 25.66 24.55 -13.32
C SER A 135 26.70 25.37 -12.55
N GLU A 136 26.73 25.27 -11.21
CA GLU A 136 27.77 25.92 -10.40
C GLU A 136 29.15 25.29 -10.62
N ALA A 137 29.20 23.95 -10.71
CA ALA A 137 30.42 23.23 -11.03
C ALA A 137 30.96 23.62 -12.41
N TYR A 138 30.08 23.75 -13.40
CA TYR A 138 30.45 24.14 -14.77
C TYR A 138 31.09 25.53 -14.79
N ALA A 139 30.48 26.51 -14.10
CA ALA A 139 31.04 27.86 -13.99
C ALA A 139 32.45 27.88 -13.34
N LYS A 140 32.72 26.99 -12.39
CA LYS A 140 34.04 26.86 -11.75
C LYS A 140 35.08 26.26 -12.70
N VAL A 141 34.72 25.23 -13.46
CA VAL A 141 35.60 24.64 -14.47
C VAL A 141 35.88 25.63 -15.61
N ASP A 142 34.87 26.37 -16.06
CA ASP A 142 35.02 27.36 -17.12
C ASP A 142 35.96 28.51 -16.70
N LYS A 143 35.82 28.98 -15.45
CA LYS A 143 36.77 29.93 -14.85
C LYS A 143 38.19 29.37 -14.80
N ALA A 144 38.37 28.11 -14.43
CA ALA A 144 39.69 27.47 -14.42
C ALA A 144 40.29 27.34 -15.84
N LEU A 145 39.48 27.00 -16.84
CA LEU A 145 39.87 26.92 -18.24
C LEU A 145 40.24 28.29 -18.83
N SER A 146 39.60 29.38 -18.40
CA SER A 146 40.00 30.74 -18.81
C SER A 146 41.45 31.09 -18.43
N LEU A 147 41.98 30.47 -17.36
CA LEU A 147 43.37 30.64 -16.91
C LEU A 147 44.33 29.64 -17.57
N ARG A 148 43.84 28.45 -17.93
CA ARG A 148 44.61 27.35 -18.54
C ARG A 148 43.79 26.65 -19.64
N PRO A 149 43.65 27.24 -20.84
CA PRO A 149 42.75 26.71 -21.88
C PRO A 149 43.12 25.32 -22.39
N ASN A 150 44.41 24.97 -22.34
CA ASN A 150 44.95 23.73 -22.87
C ASN A 150 45.07 22.60 -21.82
N ASN A 151 44.46 22.76 -20.64
CA ASN A 151 44.49 21.74 -19.60
C ASN A 151 43.53 20.60 -19.95
N LYS A 152 44.08 19.42 -20.29
CA LYS A 152 43.29 18.24 -20.70
C LYS A 152 42.35 17.71 -19.61
N THR A 153 42.74 17.80 -18.33
CA THR A 153 41.90 17.35 -17.21
C THR A 153 40.66 18.23 -17.08
N LEU A 154 40.82 19.55 -17.13
CA LEU A 154 39.69 20.48 -17.05
C LEU A 154 38.77 20.39 -18.27
N GLN A 155 39.32 20.08 -19.45
CA GLN A 155 38.52 19.81 -20.64
C GLN A 155 37.64 18.56 -20.45
N ALA A 156 38.22 17.47 -19.92
CA ALA A 156 37.46 16.27 -19.58
C ALA A 156 36.42 16.53 -18.47
N ASP A 157 36.77 17.29 -17.41
CA ASP A 157 35.82 17.69 -16.37
C ASP A 157 34.66 18.50 -16.94
N LYS A 158 34.92 19.38 -17.91
CA LYS A 158 33.88 20.14 -18.61
C LYS A 158 32.96 19.24 -19.41
N GLU A 159 33.50 18.25 -20.14
CA GLU A 159 32.70 17.25 -20.87
C GLU A 159 31.79 16.44 -19.93
N PHE A 160 32.31 16.00 -18.77
CA PHE A 160 31.50 15.34 -17.73
C PHE A 160 30.32 16.21 -17.26
N LEU A 161 30.57 17.50 -17.03
CA LEU A 161 29.53 18.43 -16.59
C LEU A 161 28.50 18.72 -17.68
N GLN A 162 28.90 18.73 -18.95
CA GLN A 162 27.97 18.87 -20.09
C GLN A 162 26.99 17.70 -20.17
N ASP A 163 27.44 16.46 -19.90
CA ASP A 163 26.53 15.33 -19.79
C ASP A 163 25.46 15.59 -18.71
N GLY A 164 25.88 16.10 -17.55
CA GLY A 164 24.98 16.46 -16.45
C GLY A 164 23.98 17.56 -16.83
N GLU A 165 24.41 18.60 -17.56
CA GLU A 165 23.51 19.66 -18.05
C GLU A 165 22.50 19.12 -19.06
N ASN A 166 22.92 18.25 -19.98
CA ASN A 166 22.04 17.62 -20.96
C ASN A 166 20.96 16.76 -20.28
N ILE A 167 21.34 15.97 -19.28
CA ILE A 167 20.40 15.18 -18.47
C ILE A 167 19.41 16.09 -17.73
N ASN A 168 19.90 17.16 -17.09
CA ASN A 168 19.03 18.12 -16.41
C ASN A 168 18.06 18.79 -17.38
N SER A 169 18.48 19.07 -18.61
CA SER A 169 17.60 19.58 -19.66
C SER A 169 16.46 18.61 -19.98
N HIS A 170 16.76 17.32 -20.20
CA HIS A 170 15.73 16.29 -20.39
C HIS A 170 14.79 16.20 -19.19
N ILE A 171 15.33 16.17 -17.96
CA ILE A 171 14.53 16.14 -16.71
C ILE A 171 13.61 17.36 -16.58
N ASN A 172 14.05 18.55 -16.99
CA ASN A 172 13.22 19.75 -16.97
C ASN A 172 12.08 19.68 -17.99
N ILE A 173 12.31 19.04 -19.15
CA ILE A 173 11.26 18.83 -20.16
C ILE A 173 10.18 17.87 -19.62
N VAL A 174 10.55 16.87 -18.82
CA VAL A 174 9.60 15.94 -18.16
C VAL A 174 8.51 16.70 -17.41
N ASP A 175 8.86 17.76 -16.67
CA ASP A 175 7.88 18.55 -15.90
C ASP A 175 6.81 19.20 -16.78
N ASN A 176 7.17 19.60 -18.00
CA ASN A 176 6.21 20.14 -18.95
C ASN A 176 5.27 19.07 -19.50
N TYR A 177 5.77 17.85 -19.73
CA TYR A 177 4.93 16.72 -20.13
C TYR A 177 4.00 16.24 -19.01
N ILE A 178 4.49 16.20 -17.75
CA ILE A 178 3.66 15.91 -16.57
C ILE A 178 2.49 16.90 -16.47
N LYS A 179 2.75 18.21 -16.59
CA LYS A 179 1.70 19.24 -16.54
C LYS A 179 0.62 19.05 -17.61
N LYS A 180 1.00 18.52 -18.77
CA LYS A 180 0.11 18.20 -19.89
C LYS A 180 -0.51 16.80 -19.79
N LYS A 181 -0.26 16.05 -18.70
CA LYS A 181 -0.64 14.63 -18.52
C LYS A 181 -0.16 13.70 -19.63
N ASN A 182 0.93 14.06 -20.32
CA ASN A 182 1.51 13.24 -21.39
C ASN A 182 2.63 12.35 -20.83
N TYR A 183 2.26 11.32 -20.07
CA TYR A 183 3.21 10.48 -19.34
C TYR A 183 4.11 9.66 -20.27
N ILE A 184 3.63 9.26 -21.44
CA ILE A 184 4.44 8.53 -22.44
C ILE A 184 5.63 9.38 -22.88
N GLN A 185 5.41 10.65 -23.23
CA GLN A 185 6.51 11.53 -23.62
C GLN A 185 7.40 11.89 -22.43
N ALA A 186 6.86 11.96 -21.22
CA ALA A 186 7.64 12.14 -20.00
C ALA A 186 8.65 10.98 -19.79
N PHE A 187 8.21 9.72 -19.96
CA PHE A 187 9.11 8.56 -19.87
C PHE A 187 10.12 8.51 -21.03
N ASN A 188 9.71 8.83 -22.25
CA ASN A 188 10.63 8.90 -23.39
C ASN A 188 11.79 9.87 -23.14
N GLU A 189 11.55 11.02 -22.52
CA GLU A 189 12.62 11.96 -22.16
C GLU A 189 13.54 11.42 -21.04
N LEU A 190 13.01 10.64 -20.10
CA LEU A 190 13.81 9.95 -19.09
C LEU A 190 14.65 8.82 -19.68
N ASP A 191 14.13 8.10 -20.68
CA ASP A 191 14.88 7.09 -21.42
C ASP A 191 16.04 7.73 -22.20
N LYS A 192 15.80 8.84 -22.89
CA LYS A 192 16.86 9.63 -23.54
C LYS A 192 17.92 10.09 -22.54
N ALA A 193 17.51 10.56 -21.35
CA ALA A 193 18.45 10.96 -20.30
C ALA A 193 19.29 9.77 -19.80
N ASN A 194 18.70 8.58 -19.71
CA ASN A 194 19.38 7.35 -19.32
C ASN A 194 20.36 6.88 -20.41
N ASP A 195 20.00 7.00 -21.69
CA ASP A 195 20.86 6.64 -22.82
C ASP A 195 22.16 7.47 -22.85
N LEU A 196 22.10 8.74 -22.44
CA LEU A 196 23.28 9.61 -22.33
C LEU A 196 24.33 9.11 -21.33
N ILE A 197 23.93 8.28 -20.37
CA ILE A 197 24.81 7.71 -19.34
C ILE A 197 24.98 6.20 -19.46
N TYR A 198 24.44 5.60 -20.51
CA TYR A 198 24.54 4.16 -20.74
C TYR A 198 26.02 3.73 -20.79
N ASN A 199 26.38 2.72 -19.99
CA ASN A 199 27.75 2.22 -19.79
C ASN A 199 28.76 3.21 -19.19
N LYS A 200 28.34 4.39 -18.73
CA LYS A 200 29.21 5.32 -18.02
C LYS A 200 29.28 4.95 -16.53
N GLN A 201 30.47 5.03 -15.95
CA GLN A 201 30.75 4.57 -14.58
C GLN A 201 31.37 5.68 -13.74
N GLY A 202 31.17 5.62 -12.42
CA GLY A 202 31.75 6.56 -11.46
C GLY A 202 30.68 7.19 -10.56
N ALA A 203 31.14 7.84 -9.48
CA ALA A 203 30.25 8.44 -8.48
C ALA A 203 29.30 9.50 -9.08
N PHE A 204 29.80 10.29 -10.03
CA PHE A 204 29.02 11.30 -10.73
C PHE A 204 27.87 10.70 -11.55
N TYR A 205 28.15 9.71 -12.40
CA TYR A 205 27.10 9.05 -13.18
C TYR A 205 26.15 8.21 -12.33
N SER A 206 26.64 7.63 -11.22
CA SER A 206 25.77 6.97 -10.25
C SER A 206 24.78 7.94 -9.61
N LEU A 207 25.21 9.19 -9.32
CA LEU A 207 24.33 10.25 -8.83
C LEU A 207 23.28 10.62 -9.89
N LEU A 208 23.70 10.83 -11.14
CA LEU A 208 22.81 11.15 -12.25
C LEU A 208 21.77 10.06 -12.50
N ASN A 209 22.19 8.79 -12.52
CA ASN A 209 21.29 7.64 -12.65
C ASN A 209 20.25 7.64 -11.52
N LYS A 210 20.67 7.85 -10.27
CA LYS A 210 19.75 7.96 -9.13
C LYS A 210 18.76 9.11 -9.29
N THR A 211 19.19 10.25 -9.83
CA THR A 211 18.31 11.40 -10.11
C THR A 211 17.27 11.05 -11.17
N ILE A 212 17.66 10.37 -12.26
CA ILE A 212 16.75 9.90 -13.31
C ILE A 212 15.74 8.91 -12.73
N GLU A 213 16.18 7.93 -11.96
CA GLU A 213 15.29 6.93 -11.35
C GLU A 213 14.32 7.55 -10.32
N ASN A 214 14.79 8.50 -9.51
CA ASN A 214 13.90 9.26 -8.62
C ASN A 214 12.85 10.04 -9.39
N LYS A 215 13.23 10.66 -10.51
CA LYS A 215 12.28 11.37 -11.38
C LYS A 215 11.29 10.41 -12.04
N ARG A 216 11.75 9.23 -12.49
CA ARG A 216 10.90 8.15 -13.04
C ARG A 216 9.87 7.70 -12.02
N MET A 217 10.28 7.43 -10.78
CA MET A 217 9.35 7.09 -9.69
C MET A 217 8.32 8.21 -9.45
N ALA A 218 8.75 9.48 -9.44
CA ALA A 218 7.83 10.60 -9.28
C ALA A 218 6.81 10.71 -10.42
N VAL A 219 7.22 10.53 -11.68
CA VAL A 219 6.31 10.49 -12.84
C VAL A 219 5.29 9.37 -12.68
N THR A 220 5.72 8.16 -12.33
CA THR A 220 4.84 7.01 -12.09
C THR A 220 3.81 7.30 -11.00
N VAL A 221 4.23 7.90 -9.88
CA VAL A 221 3.32 8.28 -8.79
C VAL A 221 2.27 9.27 -9.27
N ILE A 222 2.67 10.30 -10.02
CA ILE A 222 1.73 11.30 -10.55
C ILE A 222 0.77 10.69 -11.57
N GLN A 223 1.25 9.79 -12.43
CA GLN A 223 0.41 9.03 -13.36
C GLN A 223 -0.65 8.22 -12.59
N ILE A 224 -0.23 7.45 -11.58
CA ILE A 224 -1.12 6.63 -10.77
C ILE A 224 -2.15 7.49 -10.03
N LYS A 225 -1.77 8.63 -9.45
CA LYS A 225 -2.73 9.58 -8.86
C LYS A 225 -3.79 10.03 -9.86
N SER A 226 -3.41 10.20 -11.14
CA SER A 226 -4.34 10.58 -12.19
C SER A 226 -5.29 9.45 -12.59
N GLU A 227 -4.78 8.21 -12.65
CA GLU A 227 -5.53 7.00 -13.02
C GLU A 227 -6.48 6.56 -11.92
N MET A 228 -6.06 6.64 -10.65
CA MET A 228 -6.81 6.24 -9.45
C MET A 228 -8.22 6.85 -9.37
N ASN A 229 -8.43 8.06 -9.90
CA ASN A 229 -9.73 8.73 -9.87
C ASN A 229 -10.74 8.13 -10.88
N ASN A 230 -10.26 7.44 -11.91
CA ASN A 230 -11.09 6.85 -12.95
C ASN A 230 -11.41 5.38 -12.64
N GLU A 231 -10.62 4.72 -11.80
CA GLU A 231 -10.83 3.32 -11.43
C GLU A 231 -11.92 3.16 -10.38
N SER A 232 -12.76 2.14 -10.59
CA SER A 232 -13.92 1.87 -9.73
C SER A 232 -13.94 0.44 -9.17
N SER A 233 -13.01 -0.43 -9.58
CA SER A 233 -12.90 -1.79 -9.07
C SER A 233 -11.75 -1.95 -8.08
N ILE A 234 -11.88 -2.94 -7.18
CA ILE A 234 -10.81 -3.30 -6.24
C ILE A 234 -9.58 -3.78 -6.99
N ASP A 235 -9.77 -4.56 -8.06
CA ASP A 235 -8.68 -5.22 -8.79
C ASP A 235 -7.85 -4.19 -9.57
N ASP A 236 -8.49 -3.23 -10.26
CA ASP A 236 -7.79 -2.17 -10.99
C ASP A 236 -6.98 -1.27 -10.03
N LEU A 237 -7.55 -0.91 -8.88
CA LEU A 237 -6.85 -0.13 -7.85
C LEU A 237 -5.70 -0.91 -7.20
N ALA A 238 -5.85 -2.23 -7.04
CA ALA A 238 -4.79 -3.09 -6.52
C ALA A 238 -3.61 -3.17 -7.49
N ASP A 239 -3.88 -3.27 -8.80
CA ASP A 239 -2.85 -3.25 -9.83
C ASP A 239 -2.03 -1.94 -9.79
N LEU A 240 -2.70 -0.80 -9.60
CA LEU A 240 -2.01 0.48 -9.39
C LEU A 240 -1.15 0.48 -8.10
N LEU A 241 -1.66 -0.10 -7.00
CA LEU A 241 -0.94 -0.17 -5.72
C LEU A 241 0.36 -0.98 -5.83
N THR A 242 0.35 -2.11 -6.57
CA THR A 242 1.56 -2.94 -6.75
C THR A 242 2.69 -2.21 -7.45
N LYS A 243 2.38 -1.27 -8.35
CA LYS A 243 3.39 -0.49 -9.10
C LYS A 243 4.22 0.44 -8.21
N ILE A 244 3.67 0.88 -7.05
CA ILE A 244 4.32 1.86 -6.18
C ILE A 244 4.62 1.35 -4.77
N SER A 245 4.20 0.14 -4.40
CA SER A 245 4.34 -0.38 -3.03
C SER A 245 5.78 -0.45 -2.52
N ASN A 246 6.73 -0.60 -3.45
CA ASN A 246 8.15 -0.76 -3.13
C ASN A 246 8.95 0.55 -3.23
N TYR A 247 8.31 1.66 -3.62
CA TYR A 247 8.99 2.93 -3.76
C TYR A 247 9.27 3.54 -2.39
N THR A 248 10.49 4.03 -2.19
CA THR A 248 10.95 4.55 -0.89
C THR A 248 10.63 6.03 -0.69
N ILE A 249 10.32 6.76 -1.77
CA ILE A 249 9.98 8.18 -1.75
C ILE A 249 8.68 8.43 -0.99
N GLN A 250 8.62 9.52 -0.23
CA GLN A 250 7.48 9.83 0.64
C GLN A 250 6.17 9.92 -0.13
N GLU A 251 6.18 10.60 -1.28
CA GLU A 251 4.98 10.78 -2.10
C GLU A 251 4.37 9.45 -2.57
N ALA A 252 5.21 8.43 -2.85
CA ALA A 252 4.72 7.11 -3.21
C ALA A 252 4.04 6.40 -2.03
N LYS A 253 4.59 6.54 -0.82
CA LYS A 253 3.98 5.99 0.40
C LYS A 253 2.62 6.62 0.68
N ASP A 254 2.53 7.94 0.52
CA ASP A 254 1.27 8.67 0.71
C ASP A 254 0.23 8.23 -0.33
N THR A 255 0.62 8.11 -1.59
CA THR A 255 -0.24 7.62 -2.68
C THR A 255 -0.69 6.17 -2.46
N ALA A 256 0.21 5.30 -1.97
CA ALA A 256 -0.13 3.92 -1.64
C ALA A 256 -1.17 3.84 -0.52
N ASN A 257 -1.09 4.74 0.48
CA ASN A 257 -2.10 4.83 1.52
C ASN A 257 -3.45 5.33 0.99
N GLU A 258 -3.43 6.32 0.09
CA GLU A 258 -4.64 6.80 -0.58
C GLU A 258 -5.33 5.70 -1.40
N LEU A 259 -4.56 4.92 -2.17
CA LEU A 259 -5.08 3.75 -2.89
C LEU A 259 -5.69 2.71 -1.96
N ARG A 260 -5.05 2.40 -0.83
CA ARG A 260 -5.62 1.47 0.17
C ARG A 260 -6.96 1.97 0.71
N ASN A 261 -7.06 3.26 1.02
CA ASN A 261 -8.31 3.87 1.50
C ASN A 261 -9.40 3.86 0.42
N ARG A 262 -9.02 4.07 -0.85
CA ARG A 262 -9.94 3.99 -1.98
C ARG A 262 -10.44 2.57 -2.20
N ILE A 263 -9.55 1.57 -2.15
CA ILE A 263 -9.91 0.14 -2.19
C ILE A 263 -10.90 -0.18 -1.07
N SER A 264 -10.63 0.26 0.17
CA SER A 264 -11.57 0.10 1.27
C SER A 264 -12.94 0.70 0.99
N SER A 265 -12.98 1.91 0.42
CA SER A 265 -14.24 2.58 0.10
C SER A 265 -15.04 1.81 -0.95
N VAL A 266 -14.40 1.41 -2.05
CA VAL A 266 -15.03 0.61 -3.12
C VAL A 266 -15.52 -0.74 -2.58
N ALA A 267 -14.72 -1.42 -1.75
CA ALA A 267 -15.10 -2.70 -1.15
C ALA A 267 -16.33 -2.55 -0.24
N TYR A 268 -16.35 -1.50 0.59
CA TYR A 268 -17.48 -1.18 1.45
C TYR A 268 -18.75 -0.95 0.64
N ASP A 269 -18.70 -0.07 -0.36
CA ASP A 269 -19.87 0.31 -1.16
C ASP A 269 -20.41 -0.89 -1.95
N THR A 270 -19.52 -1.64 -2.60
CA THR A 270 -19.88 -2.83 -3.38
C THR A 270 -20.49 -3.92 -2.49
N ALA A 271 -19.90 -4.19 -1.32
CA ALA A 271 -20.44 -5.16 -0.37
C ALA A 271 -21.79 -4.73 0.22
N ASN A 272 -21.99 -3.42 0.42
CA ASN A 272 -23.26 -2.88 0.87
C ASN A 272 -24.38 -3.09 -0.17
N GLU A 273 -24.08 -2.96 -1.45
CA GLU A 273 -25.03 -3.30 -2.52
C GLU A 273 -25.39 -4.80 -2.54
N TYR A 274 -24.42 -5.68 -2.32
CA TYR A 274 -24.71 -7.12 -2.15
C TYR A 274 -25.55 -7.41 -0.91
N LEU A 275 -25.26 -6.73 0.20
CA LEU A 275 -26.00 -6.87 1.45
C LEU A 275 -27.46 -6.46 1.31
N LYS A 276 -27.75 -5.35 0.59
CA LYS A 276 -29.13 -4.92 0.29
C LYS A 276 -29.94 -5.98 -0.47
N LYS A 277 -29.26 -6.82 -1.25
CA LYS A 277 -29.86 -7.92 -2.03
C LYS A 277 -29.86 -9.25 -1.26
N ASN A 278 -29.53 -9.26 0.03
CA ASN A 278 -29.32 -10.46 0.85
C ASN A 278 -28.28 -11.45 0.29
N ASN A 279 -27.38 -10.99 -0.58
CA ASN A 279 -26.28 -11.81 -1.09
C ASN A 279 -25.09 -11.73 -0.11
N PHE A 280 -25.20 -12.44 1.02
CA PHE A 280 -24.21 -12.39 2.09
C PHE A 280 -22.85 -12.95 1.68
N THR A 281 -22.81 -13.97 0.81
CA THR A 281 -21.56 -14.57 0.31
C THR A 281 -20.75 -13.55 -0.48
N SER A 282 -21.35 -12.92 -1.50
CA SER A 282 -20.64 -11.92 -2.29
C SER A 282 -20.28 -10.67 -1.48
N ALA A 283 -21.10 -10.27 -0.51
CA ALA A 283 -20.77 -9.17 0.40
C ALA A 283 -19.52 -9.49 1.24
N LEU A 284 -19.44 -10.69 1.83
CA LEU A 284 -18.29 -11.13 2.63
C LEU A 284 -17.02 -11.28 1.78
N ASP A 285 -17.11 -11.88 0.60
CA ASP A 285 -15.97 -12.04 -0.30
C ASP A 285 -15.39 -10.67 -0.71
N THR A 286 -16.27 -9.72 -1.04
CA THR A 286 -15.87 -8.36 -1.41
C THR A 286 -15.17 -7.64 -0.25
N ILE A 287 -15.69 -7.76 0.98
CA ILE A 287 -15.06 -7.15 2.16
C ILE A 287 -13.73 -7.81 2.50
N ASN A 288 -13.65 -9.14 2.42
CA ASN A 288 -12.40 -9.84 2.68
C ASN A 288 -11.32 -9.45 1.67
N LYS A 289 -11.67 -9.27 0.38
CA LYS A 289 -10.75 -8.72 -0.63
C LYS A 289 -10.23 -7.33 -0.24
N GLY A 290 -11.11 -6.42 0.20
CA GLY A 290 -10.69 -5.09 0.68
C GLY A 290 -9.74 -5.16 1.88
N ILE A 291 -10.04 -6.03 2.86
CA ILE A 291 -9.21 -6.25 4.05
C ILE A 291 -7.82 -6.79 3.70
N THR A 292 -7.68 -7.59 2.63
CA THR A 292 -6.36 -8.05 2.16
C THR A 292 -5.42 -6.89 1.86
N TYR A 293 -5.92 -5.79 1.30
CA TYR A 293 -5.12 -4.62 0.94
C TYR A 293 -5.01 -3.59 2.07
N ASN A 294 -6.00 -3.52 2.96
CA ASN A 294 -6.01 -2.63 4.12
C ASN A 294 -6.46 -3.37 5.39
N PRO A 295 -5.59 -4.19 6.01
CA PRO A 295 -5.97 -5.10 7.09
C PRO A 295 -6.30 -4.41 8.42
N LYS A 296 -5.94 -3.12 8.55
CA LYS A 296 -6.19 -2.31 9.75
C LYS A 296 -7.36 -1.34 9.57
N ASP A 297 -8.11 -1.46 8.48
CA ASP A 297 -9.27 -0.61 8.24
C ASP A 297 -10.43 -1.01 9.16
N GLU A 298 -10.63 -0.24 10.22
CA GLU A 298 -11.70 -0.49 11.21
C GLU A 298 -13.10 -0.46 10.58
N LYS A 299 -13.31 0.36 9.54
CA LYS A 299 -14.62 0.47 8.88
C LYS A 299 -14.96 -0.85 8.16
N LEU A 300 -13.99 -1.45 7.47
CA LEU A 300 -14.18 -2.76 6.83
C LEU A 300 -14.36 -3.89 7.84
N LEU A 301 -13.57 -3.90 8.92
CA LEU A 301 -13.66 -4.92 9.96
C LEU A 301 -15.02 -4.91 10.65
N ASN A 302 -15.50 -3.72 11.07
CA ASN A 302 -16.81 -3.57 11.69
C ASN A 302 -17.96 -3.93 10.72
N PHE A 303 -17.80 -3.61 9.43
CA PHE A 303 -18.80 -3.93 8.43
C PHE A 303 -18.87 -5.44 8.14
N LYS A 304 -17.73 -6.14 8.16
CA LYS A 304 -17.69 -7.60 8.10
C LYS A 304 -18.52 -8.23 9.22
N GLU A 305 -18.33 -7.77 10.46
CA GLU A 305 -19.11 -8.25 11.61
C GLU A 305 -20.60 -7.99 11.43
N THR A 306 -20.96 -6.81 10.92
CA THR A 306 -22.36 -6.45 10.61
C THR A 306 -22.97 -7.39 9.57
N ILE A 307 -22.24 -7.73 8.51
CA ILE A 307 -22.71 -8.67 7.48
C ILE A 307 -22.91 -10.07 8.07
N VAL A 308 -21.96 -10.56 8.88
CA VAL A 308 -22.09 -11.86 9.56
C VAL A 308 -23.29 -11.89 10.51
N ALA A 309 -23.48 -10.86 11.32
CA ALA A 309 -24.62 -10.77 12.23
C ALA A 309 -25.96 -10.77 11.48
N LYS A 310 -26.06 -10.01 10.38
CA LYS A 310 -27.25 -9.98 9.53
C LYS A 310 -27.51 -11.33 8.85
N LYS A 311 -26.47 -12.01 8.35
CA LYS A 311 -26.58 -13.36 7.78
C LYS A 311 -27.16 -14.34 8.80
N ASN A 312 -26.57 -14.41 10.00
CA ASN A 312 -27.02 -15.32 11.05
C ASN A 312 -28.47 -15.02 11.50
N SER A 313 -28.83 -13.73 11.59
CA SER A 313 -30.19 -13.31 11.93
C SER A 313 -31.20 -13.73 10.86
N PHE A 314 -30.85 -13.55 9.58
CA PHE A 314 -31.67 -13.96 8.45
C PHE A 314 -31.87 -15.49 8.41
N GLU A 315 -30.79 -16.27 8.55
CA GLU A 315 -30.85 -17.73 8.58
C GLU A 315 -31.70 -18.25 9.75
N LYS A 316 -31.55 -17.66 10.95
CA LYS A 316 -32.37 -17.99 12.11
C LYS A 316 -33.84 -17.65 11.91
N ALA A 317 -34.14 -16.49 11.31
CA ALA A 317 -35.52 -16.10 11.01
C ALA A 317 -36.16 -17.08 10.00
N GLU A 318 -35.41 -17.52 9.00
CA GLU A 318 -35.89 -18.48 8.02
C GLU A 318 -36.12 -19.88 8.62
N GLN A 319 -35.19 -20.35 9.46
CA GLN A 319 -35.36 -21.59 10.20
C GLN A 319 -36.63 -21.55 11.08
N ASN A 320 -36.88 -20.42 11.76
CA ASN A 320 -38.08 -20.23 12.57
C ASN A 320 -39.36 -20.27 11.71
N ARG A 321 -39.37 -19.66 10.52
CA ARG A 321 -40.52 -19.71 9.60
C ARG A 321 -40.81 -21.14 9.14
N ILE A 322 -39.77 -21.89 8.78
CA ILE A 322 -39.90 -23.30 8.39
C ILE A 322 -40.47 -24.11 9.55
N GLN A 323 -39.94 -23.93 10.77
CA GLN A 323 -40.43 -24.65 11.94
C GLN A 323 -41.88 -24.31 12.27
N GLN A 324 -42.27 -23.03 12.16
CA GLN A 324 -43.66 -22.61 12.34
C GLN A 324 -44.57 -23.26 11.28
N ALA A 325 -44.19 -23.24 10.01
CA ALA A 325 -44.95 -23.87 8.94
C ALA A 325 -45.11 -25.38 9.16
N LEU A 326 -44.04 -26.07 9.59
CA LEU A 326 -44.08 -27.50 9.93
C LEU A 326 -45.01 -27.79 11.11
N THR A 327 -44.91 -27.01 12.19
CA THR A 327 -45.77 -27.16 13.38
C THR A 327 -47.24 -26.90 13.04
N SER A 328 -47.52 -25.86 12.24
CA SER A 328 -48.88 -25.56 11.76
C SER A 328 -49.43 -26.69 10.91
N ALA A 329 -48.66 -27.18 9.93
CA ALA A 329 -49.07 -28.31 9.09
C ALA A 329 -49.31 -29.59 9.90
N ALA A 330 -48.47 -29.89 10.90
CA ALA A 330 -48.64 -31.04 11.78
C ALA A 330 -49.86 -30.89 12.70
N THR A 331 -50.13 -29.69 13.21
CA THR A 331 -51.32 -29.39 14.03
C THR A 331 -52.58 -29.53 13.21
N GLU A 332 -52.56 -29.03 11.98
CA GLU A 332 -53.64 -29.14 11.01
C GLU A 332 -53.93 -30.61 10.66
N ASP A 333 -52.90 -31.40 10.32
CA ASP A 333 -53.03 -32.83 10.03
C ASP A 333 -53.57 -33.61 11.24
N LYS A 334 -53.09 -33.30 12.45
CA LYS A 334 -53.64 -33.87 13.68
C LYS A 334 -55.12 -33.53 13.84
N ASN A 335 -55.50 -32.27 13.70
CA ASN A 335 -56.90 -31.84 13.82
C ASN A 335 -57.79 -32.54 12.78
N ASN A 336 -57.33 -32.62 11.55
CA ASN A 336 -58.01 -33.31 10.45
C ASN A 336 -58.20 -34.81 10.72
N LYS A 337 -57.29 -35.45 11.46
CA LYS A 337 -57.37 -36.88 11.81
C LYS A 337 -58.17 -37.17 13.06
N THR A 338 -58.29 -36.23 14.01
CA THR A 338 -58.89 -36.50 15.32
C THR A 338 -60.12 -35.68 15.66
N ASN A 339 -60.32 -34.52 15.03
CA ASN A 339 -61.38 -33.57 15.40
C ASN A 339 -61.91 -32.81 14.16
N ALA A 340 -62.20 -33.55 13.09
CA ALA A 340 -62.70 -32.96 11.84
C ALA A 340 -64.21 -32.69 11.83
N VAL A 341 -64.97 -33.32 12.73
CA VAL A 341 -66.42 -33.32 12.71
C VAL A 341 -66.97 -32.85 14.04
N GLU A 342 -67.76 -31.78 14.01
CA GLU A 342 -68.49 -31.26 15.17
C GLU A 342 -69.98 -31.59 15.04
N VAL A 343 -70.60 -32.17 16.08
CA VAL A 343 -72.05 -32.39 16.13
C VAL A 343 -72.72 -31.13 16.69
N THR A 344 -73.45 -30.39 15.86
CA THR A 344 -74.04 -29.10 16.24
C THR A 344 -75.43 -29.23 16.86
N SER A 345 -76.16 -30.31 16.56
CA SER A 345 -77.49 -30.56 17.11
C SER A 345 -77.87 -32.03 17.08
N THR A 346 -78.59 -32.50 18.10
CA THR A 346 -79.22 -33.82 18.15
C THR A 346 -80.65 -33.70 18.65
N SER A 347 -81.59 -34.40 18.02
CA SER A 347 -82.98 -34.49 18.44
C SER A 347 -83.49 -35.92 18.30
N THR A 348 -84.28 -36.36 19.25
CA THR A 348 -84.85 -37.71 19.32
C THR A 348 -86.35 -37.63 19.52
N ASN A 349 -87.12 -38.52 18.89
CA ASN A 349 -88.56 -38.62 19.08
C ASN A 349 -89.05 -40.05 18.83
N ILE A 350 -90.17 -40.43 19.46
CA ILE A 350 -90.89 -41.66 19.15
C ILE A 350 -91.92 -41.36 18.08
N ASN A 351 -91.89 -42.08 16.96
CA ASN A 351 -92.86 -41.87 15.88
C ASN A 351 -94.23 -42.53 16.20
N LYS A 352 -95.23 -42.31 15.33
CA LYS A 352 -96.58 -42.89 15.48
C LYS A 352 -96.64 -44.43 15.45
N TYR A 353 -95.55 -45.09 15.07
CA TYR A 353 -95.42 -46.55 15.02
C TYR A 353 -94.66 -47.11 16.24
N GLY A 354 -94.21 -46.24 17.16
CA GLY A 354 -93.45 -46.64 18.35
C GLY A 354 -91.94 -46.77 18.13
N ASP A 355 -91.42 -46.37 16.97
CA ASP A 355 -89.98 -46.43 16.68
C ASP A 355 -89.26 -45.17 17.15
N PHE A 356 -88.00 -45.33 17.56
CA PHE A 356 -87.16 -44.25 18.03
C PHE A 356 -86.41 -43.62 16.86
N VAL A 357 -86.82 -42.40 16.49
CA VAL A 357 -86.23 -41.62 15.40
C VAL A 357 -85.18 -40.68 15.96
N ILE A 358 -83.99 -40.74 15.37
CA ILE A 358 -82.82 -39.96 15.72
C ILE A 358 -82.52 -39.04 14.55
N LYS A 359 -82.35 -37.74 14.81
CA LYS A 359 -81.90 -36.75 13.83
C LYS A 359 -80.79 -35.89 14.41
N GLY A 360 -79.87 -35.44 13.57
CA GLY A 360 -78.88 -34.47 13.98
C GLY A 360 -78.19 -33.79 12.81
N THR A 361 -77.37 -32.80 13.15
CA THR A 361 -76.58 -32.01 12.20
C THR A 361 -75.13 -32.07 12.65
N VAL A 362 -74.23 -32.23 11.69
CA VAL A 362 -72.78 -32.14 11.88
C VAL A 362 -72.21 -31.02 11.02
N LYS A 363 -71.03 -30.54 11.39
CA LYS A 363 -70.25 -29.54 10.66
C LYS A 363 -68.84 -30.06 10.43
N ASN A 364 -68.33 -29.89 9.21
CA ASN A 364 -66.91 -30.09 8.93
C ASN A 364 -66.10 -28.92 9.51
N ILE A 365 -65.29 -29.19 10.52
CA ILE A 365 -64.36 -28.24 11.14
C ILE A 365 -62.89 -28.58 10.85
N ALA A 366 -62.62 -29.57 9.98
CA ALA A 366 -61.30 -29.79 9.40
C ALA A 366 -60.94 -28.68 8.41
N THR A 367 -59.65 -28.58 8.09
CA THR A 367 -59.13 -27.68 7.05
C THR A 367 -59.17 -28.30 5.65
N LYS A 368 -59.62 -29.55 5.54
CA LYS A 368 -59.84 -30.25 4.27
C LYS A 368 -61.29 -30.74 4.18
N PRO A 369 -61.80 -30.95 2.96
CA PRO A 369 -63.06 -31.65 2.79
C PRO A 369 -63.02 -33.06 3.38
N ILE A 370 -64.15 -33.50 3.91
CA ILE A 370 -64.32 -34.83 4.48
C ILE A 370 -65.49 -35.54 3.83
N GLY A 371 -65.40 -36.85 3.73
CA GLY A 371 -66.45 -37.69 3.19
C GLY A 371 -66.74 -38.92 4.04
N SER A 372 -67.86 -39.57 3.74
CA SER A 372 -68.28 -40.84 4.37
C SER A 372 -68.25 -40.79 5.89
N ILE A 373 -68.83 -39.72 6.41
CA ILE A 373 -68.94 -39.48 7.85
C ILE A 373 -69.97 -40.45 8.41
N LYS A 374 -69.52 -41.31 9.34
CA LYS A 374 -70.34 -42.29 10.05
C LYS A 374 -70.36 -41.95 11.53
N ILE A 375 -71.57 -41.89 12.08
CA ILE A 375 -71.86 -41.56 13.47
C ILE A 375 -72.20 -42.84 14.21
N TYR A 376 -71.54 -43.09 15.33
CA TYR A 376 -71.86 -44.15 16.28
C TYR A 376 -72.47 -43.53 17.53
N TYR A 377 -73.55 -44.12 18.05
CA TYR A 377 -74.27 -43.59 19.21
C TYR A 377 -74.80 -44.69 20.11
N ASP A 378 -74.96 -44.36 21.39
CA ASP A 378 -75.67 -45.16 22.39
C ASP A 378 -77.03 -44.53 22.69
N ILE A 379 -78.04 -45.36 22.93
CA ILE A 379 -79.43 -44.97 23.18
C ILE A 379 -79.73 -45.17 24.66
N PHE A 380 -80.35 -44.19 25.29
CA PHE A 380 -80.67 -44.23 26.72
C PHE A 380 -82.16 -44.00 26.96
N ASP A 381 -82.68 -44.60 28.03
CA ASP A 381 -84.01 -44.27 28.55
C ASP A 381 -83.99 -42.97 29.39
N SER A 382 -85.17 -42.58 29.89
CA SER A 382 -85.33 -41.40 30.74
C SER A 382 -84.58 -41.49 32.08
N ASN A 383 -84.18 -42.71 32.50
CA ASN A 383 -83.44 -42.97 33.73
C ASN A 383 -81.93 -43.13 33.48
N ASN A 384 -81.44 -42.77 32.28
CA ASN A 384 -80.06 -42.94 31.84
C ASN A 384 -79.56 -44.40 31.80
N LYS A 385 -80.46 -45.37 31.66
CA LYS A 385 -80.08 -46.76 31.41
C LYS A 385 -79.81 -46.95 29.92
N ASN A 386 -78.65 -47.52 29.58
CA ASN A 386 -78.30 -47.85 28.19
C ASN A 386 -79.26 -48.94 27.67
N LEU A 387 -79.89 -48.67 26.53
CA LEU A 387 -80.83 -49.54 25.84
C LEU A 387 -80.19 -50.27 24.64
N GLY A 388 -79.09 -49.74 24.10
CA GLY A 388 -78.39 -50.28 22.94
C GLY A 388 -77.52 -49.24 22.23
N SER A 389 -76.89 -49.67 21.14
CA SER A 389 -76.01 -48.84 20.32
C SER A 389 -76.37 -48.98 18.85
N GLY A 390 -76.13 -47.92 18.07
CA GLY A 390 -76.42 -47.89 16.65
C GLY A 390 -75.40 -47.07 15.87
N SER A 391 -75.58 -47.02 14.55
CA SER A 391 -74.78 -46.14 13.70
C SER A 391 -75.54 -45.68 12.46
N THR A 392 -75.18 -44.51 11.94
CA THR A 392 -75.78 -43.96 10.72
C THR A 392 -74.77 -43.11 9.94
N TYR A 393 -75.06 -42.81 8.68
CA TYR A 393 -74.23 -41.95 7.83
C TYR A 393 -74.82 -40.55 7.71
N VAL A 394 -73.94 -39.57 7.55
CA VAL A 394 -74.32 -38.18 7.27
C VAL A 394 -74.58 -38.01 5.77
N TYR A 395 -75.62 -37.26 5.42
CA TYR A 395 -75.89 -36.77 4.07
C TYR A 395 -75.77 -35.24 4.00
N PRO A 396 -75.21 -34.66 2.92
CA PRO A 396 -74.56 -35.36 1.81
C PRO A 396 -73.29 -36.12 2.24
N ASN A 397 -72.87 -37.12 1.46
CA ASN A 397 -71.72 -37.98 1.76
C ASN A 397 -70.36 -37.24 1.71
N TYR A 398 -70.37 -35.97 1.33
CA TYR A 398 -69.20 -35.11 1.17
C TYR A 398 -69.51 -33.73 1.74
N LEU A 399 -68.65 -33.21 2.60
CA LEU A 399 -68.76 -31.88 3.20
C LEU A 399 -67.47 -31.09 2.96
N ASP A 400 -67.60 -29.97 2.25
CA ASP A 400 -66.54 -28.95 2.16
C ASP A 400 -66.21 -28.36 3.55
N VAL A 401 -65.08 -27.67 3.65
CA VAL A 401 -64.64 -27.01 4.88
C VAL A 401 -65.71 -26.03 5.37
N GLY A 402 -66.17 -26.20 6.61
CA GLY A 402 -67.21 -25.38 7.22
C GLY A 402 -68.65 -25.76 6.85
N ALA A 403 -68.86 -26.65 5.88
CA ALA A 403 -70.19 -27.09 5.47
C ALA A 403 -70.85 -27.99 6.53
N THR A 404 -72.19 -28.05 6.49
CA THR A 404 -73.00 -28.88 7.39
C THR A 404 -73.69 -30.01 6.66
N GLY A 405 -73.83 -31.14 7.36
CA GLY A 405 -74.56 -32.33 6.89
C GLY A 405 -75.53 -32.81 7.96
N LYS A 406 -76.51 -33.62 7.57
CA LYS A 406 -77.54 -34.16 8.46
C LYS A 406 -77.46 -35.67 8.53
N PHE A 407 -77.77 -36.24 9.69
CA PHE A 407 -77.94 -37.68 9.83
C PHE A 407 -79.33 -37.98 10.39
N GLU A 408 -79.89 -39.10 9.96
CA GLU A 408 -81.17 -39.61 10.44
C GLU A 408 -81.10 -41.13 10.53
N ASN A 409 -81.67 -41.71 11.58
CA ASN A 409 -81.89 -43.15 11.68
C ASN A 409 -83.16 -43.45 12.47
N THR A 410 -83.75 -44.61 12.23
CA THR A 410 -84.92 -45.11 12.98
C THR A 410 -84.58 -46.46 13.58
N GLU A 411 -84.68 -46.56 14.90
CA GLU A 411 -84.40 -47.78 15.65
C GLU A 411 -85.73 -48.44 16.07
N TYR A 412 -85.95 -49.65 15.56
CA TYR A 412 -87.20 -50.38 15.76
C TYR A 412 -87.28 -50.98 17.17
N ASN A 413 -88.51 -51.05 17.71
CA ASN A 413 -88.81 -51.66 19.03
C ASN A 413 -88.13 -50.96 20.24
N MET A 414 -87.75 -49.68 20.10
CA MET A 414 -87.09 -48.89 21.15
C MET A 414 -88.07 -47.93 21.87
N LEU A 415 -89.21 -48.45 22.33
CA LEU A 415 -90.31 -47.67 22.93
C LEU A 415 -89.92 -46.83 24.16
N LYS A 416 -88.82 -47.18 24.84
CA LYS A 416 -88.29 -46.45 26.01
C LYS A 416 -87.14 -45.50 25.67
N GLY A 417 -86.77 -45.37 24.40
CA GLY A 417 -85.71 -44.47 23.96
C GLY A 417 -86.08 -43.01 24.27
N HIS A 418 -85.18 -42.30 24.94
CA HIS A 418 -85.36 -40.90 25.31
C HIS A 418 -84.33 -40.00 24.60
N HIS A 419 -83.04 -40.33 24.74
CA HIS A 419 -81.95 -39.53 24.20
C HIS A 419 -80.79 -40.41 23.73
N ILE A 420 -79.87 -39.82 22.96
CA ILE A 420 -78.66 -40.48 22.48
C ILE A 420 -77.41 -39.81 23.01
N LYS A 421 -76.33 -40.58 23.08
CA LYS A 421 -74.96 -40.06 23.26
C LYS A 421 -74.12 -40.52 22.08
N ILE A 422 -73.50 -39.56 21.37
CA ILE A 422 -72.54 -39.90 20.32
C ILE A 422 -71.29 -40.48 20.98
N THR A 423 -70.89 -41.67 20.54
CA THR A 423 -69.75 -42.40 21.11
C THR A 423 -68.51 -42.31 20.24
N ASN A 424 -68.67 -42.33 18.92
CA ASN A 424 -67.56 -42.21 17.98
C ASN A 424 -68.04 -41.62 16.63
N ILE A 425 -67.13 -40.97 15.92
CA ILE A 425 -67.35 -40.48 14.56
C ILE A 425 -66.15 -40.89 13.71
N THR A 426 -66.40 -41.47 12.54
CA THR A 426 -65.35 -41.81 11.58
C THR A 426 -65.60 -41.12 10.26
N TRP A 427 -64.55 -40.69 9.57
CA TRP A 427 -64.62 -39.99 8.29
C TRP A 427 -63.40 -40.33 7.43
N PHE A 428 -63.47 -39.98 6.14
CA PHE A 428 -62.34 -40.01 5.24
C PHE A 428 -61.92 -38.58 4.87
N LEU A 429 -60.63 -38.30 4.99
CA LEU A 429 -60.02 -37.07 4.45
C LEU A 429 -59.83 -37.22 2.95
N GLN A 430 -60.17 -36.18 2.19
CA GLN A 430 -59.91 -36.10 0.75
C GLN A 430 -58.54 -35.49 0.44
#